data_AF-A0A0D9XUP1-F1
#
_entry.id   AF-A0A0D9XUP1-F1
#
_cell.length_a   1.000
_cell.length_b   1.000
_cell.length_c   1.000
_cell.angle_alpha   90.00
_cell.angle_beta   90.00
_cell.angle_gamma   90.00
#
_symmetry.space_group_name_H-M   'P 1'
#
loop_
_entity.id
_entity.type
_entity.pdbx_description
1 polymer ?
#
loop_
_entity_poly.entity_id
_entity_poly.type
_entity_poly.pdbx_seq_one_letter_code
_entity_poly.pdbx_strand_id
1 'polypeptide(L)' 'MATKFSSVICKVLLMVATIATLLFSTGLAAGGPAYDYCFLKCIDECNEFCKRMDYTHGGDCSTGPCCCRW' A
#
# COMPACT_ATOMS: atom_id res chain seq x y z
N MET A 1 -0.19 24.36 39.13
CA MET A 1 -1.10 23.32 38.60
C MET A 1 -0.97 23.17 37.06
N ALA A 2 0.24 23.26 36.49
CA ALA A 2 0.44 23.27 35.03
C ALA A 2 1.06 21.97 34.47
N THR A 3 1.62 21.12 35.32
CA THR A 3 2.40 19.94 34.89
C THR A 3 1.53 18.77 34.44
N LYS A 4 0.26 18.70 34.86
CA LYS A 4 -0.63 17.56 34.54
C LYS A 4 -1.25 17.67 33.15
N PHE A 5 -1.48 18.88 32.65
CA PHE A 5 -2.08 19.12 31.34
C PHE A 5 -1.11 18.83 30.18
N SER A 6 0.18 19.12 30.39
CA SER A 6 1.22 18.86 29.40
C SER A 6 1.37 17.36 29.09
N SER A 7 1.19 16.49 30.08
CA SER A 7 1.28 15.04 29.89
C SER A 7 0.12 14.47 29.06
N VAL A 8 -1.10 14.98 29.27
CA VAL A 8 -2.28 14.53 28.50
C VAL A 8 -2.17 14.99 27.05
N ILE A 9 -1.78 16.24 26.83
CA ILE A 9 -1.60 16.80 25.48
C ILE A 9 -0.51 16.03 24.73
N CYS A 10 0.64 15.75 25.37
CA CYS A 10 1.68 14.92 24.77
C CYS A 10 1.20 13.50 24.43
N LYS A 11 0.42 12.86 25.30
CA LYS A 11 -0.14 11.52 25.02
C LYS A 11 -1.10 11.52 23.83
N VAL A 12 -1.94 12.54 23.74
CA VAL A 12 -2.88 12.70 22.61
C VAL A 12 -2.09 12.95 21.31
N LEU A 13 -1.08 13.81 21.34
CA LEU A 13 -0.22 14.06 20.18
C LEU A 13 0.54 12.80 19.73
N LEU A 14 1.02 11.97 20.67
CA LEU A 14 1.67 10.70 20.36
C LEU A 14 0.69 9.69 19.76
N MET A 15 -0.54 9.59 20.26
CA MET A 15 -1.56 8.73 19.65
C MET A 15 -1.89 9.18 18.23
N VAL A 16 -2.13 10.48 18.02
CA VAL A 16 -2.42 11.03 16.68
C VAL A 16 -1.23 10.80 15.74
N ALA A 17 0.01 10.98 16.21
CA ALA A 17 1.21 10.67 15.44
C ALA A 17 1.29 9.19 15.08
N THR A 18 1.02 8.26 16.01
CA THR A 18 1.04 6.83 15.72
C THR A 18 -0.05 6.41 14.73
N ILE A 19 -1.26 6.97 14.86
CA ILE A 19 -2.37 6.70 13.93
C ILE A 19 -2.06 7.29 12.56
N ALA A 20 -1.48 8.49 12.48
CA ALA A 20 -0.99 9.04 11.23
C ALA A 20 0.13 8.17 10.65
N THR A 21 1.14 7.76 11.41
CA THR A 21 2.16 6.85 10.88
C THR A 21 1.56 5.51 10.43
N LEU A 22 0.54 4.98 11.10
CA LEU A 22 -0.12 3.75 10.68
C LEU A 22 -0.96 3.95 9.42
N LEU A 23 -1.79 5.00 9.33
CA LEU A 23 -2.61 5.31 8.16
C LEU A 23 -1.75 5.67 6.94
N PHE A 24 -0.65 6.39 7.15
CA PHE A 24 0.29 6.76 6.09
C PHE A 24 1.28 5.62 5.76
N SER A 25 1.60 4.71 6.70
CA SER A 25 2.40 3.50 6.42
C SER A 25 1.57 2.33 5.89
N THR A 26 0.24 2.34 6.04
CA THR A 26 -0.65 1.47 5.25
C THR A 26 -0.76 1.90 3.78
N GLY A 27 -0.15 3.04 3.43
CA GLY A 27 0.19 3.42 2.05
C GLY A 27 1.51 2.82 1.56
N LEU A 28 2.11 1.86 2.27
CA LEU A 28 3.34 1.17 1.88
C LEU A 28 3.10 -0.34 1.63
N ALA A 29 2.00 -0.68 0.96
CA ALA A 29 2.21 -1.62 -0.14
C ALA A 29 3.08 -0.84 -1.13
N ALA A 30 4.34 -1.25 -1.28
CA ALA A 30 5.28 -0.63 -2.21
C ALA A 30 4.59 -0.42 -3.57
N GLY A 31 4.19 0.81 -3.82
CA GLY A 31 3.40 1.22 -4.98
C GLY A 31 3.87 2.57 -5.49
N GLY A 32 5.20 2.81 -5.43
CA GLY A 32 5.82 3.52 -6.56
C GLY A 32 5.65 2.67 -7.82
N PRO A 33 6.10 3.10 -9.01
CA PRO A 33 6.12 2.24 -10.19
C PRO A 33 7.09 1.09 -9.93
N ALA A 34 6.66 0.09 -9.17
CA ALA A 34 7.28 -1.21 -9.19
C ALA A 34 7.08 -1.65 -10.63
N TYR A 35 8.20 -1.95 -11.32
CA TYR A 35 8.15 -2.55 -12.65
C TYR A 35 7.19 -3.73 -12.69
N ASP A 36 6.91 -4.35 -11.54
CA ASP A 36 5.96 -5.44 -11.39
C ASP A 36 5.02 -5.23 -10.18
N TYR A 37 3.71 -5.42 -10.38
CA TYR A 37 2.70 -5.51 -9.33
C TYR A 37 2.03 -6.89 -9.34
N CYS A 38 2.14 -7.64 -8.26
CA CYS A 38 1.55 -8.97 -8.15
C CYS A 38 0.35 -9.01 -7.20
N PHE A 39 -0.73 -9.61 -7.66
CA PHE A 39 -1.89 -9.94 -6.84
C PHE A 39 -1.60 -11.08 -5.86
N LEU A 40 -2.51 -11.34 -4.93
CA LEU A 40 -2.41 -12.49 -4.03
C LEU A 40 -2.87 -13.80 -4.70
N LYS A 41 -3.57 -13.69 -5.83
CA LYS A 41 -4.13 -14.82 -6.59
C LYS A 41 -4.03 -14.54 -8.09
N CYS A 42 -4.10 -15.60 -8.90
CA CYS A 42 -4.33 -15.42 -10.32
C CYS A 42 -5.77 -14.91 -10.53
N ILE A 43 -5.92 -13.95 -11.44
CA ILE A 43 -7.21 -13.46 -11.91
C ILE A 43 -7.39 -13.92 -13.37
N ASP A 44 -8.63 -14.22 -13.74
CA ASP A 44 -8.98 -14.38 -15.14
C ASP A 44 -8.67 -13.10 -15.90
N GLU A 45 -8.13 -13.26 -17.12
CA GLU A 45 -7.74 -12.13 -17.97
C GLU A 45 -6.70 -11.19 -17.33
N CYS A 46 -5.79 -11.75 -16.52
CA CYS A 46 -4.66 -11.02 -15.90
C CYS A 46 -3.99 -10.02 -16.86
N ASN A 47 -3.69 -10.44 -18.09
CA ASN A 47 -3.09 -9.59 -19.10
C ASN A 47 -3.90 -8.33 -19.42
N GLU A 48 -5.19 -8.49 -19.71
CA GLU A 48 -6.08 -7.37 -20.07
C GLU A 48 -6.39 -6.48 -18.87
N PHE A 49 -6.48 -7.06 -17.68
CA PHE A 49 -6.60 -6.30 -16.44
C PHE A 49 -5.36 -5.41 -16.22
N CYS A 50 -4.15 -5.97 -16.35
CA CYS A 50 -2.92 -5.22 -16.16
C CYS A 50 -2.77 -4.09 -17.19
N LYS A 51 -3.10 -4.35 -18.46
CA LYS A 51 -3.11 -3.31 -19.51
C LYS A 51 -4.09 -2.17 -19.21
N ARG A 52 -5.26 -2.46 -18.64
CA ARG A 52 -6.23 -1.44 -18.20
C ARG A 52 -5.73 -0.60 -17.03
N MET A 53 -4.76 -1.10 -16.29
CA MET A 53 -4.11 -0.44 -15.16
C MET A 53 -2.80 0.28 -15.57
N ASP A 54 -2.59 0.51 -16.87
CA ASP A 54 -1.42 1.17 -17.46
C ASP A 54 -0.09 0.39 -17.33
N TYR A 55 -0.16 -0.93 -17.20
CA TYR A 55 1.01 -1.83 -17.31
C TYR A 55 1.16 -2.27 -18.78
N THR A 56 2.15 -1.74 -19.51
CA THR A 56 2.25 -1.89 -20.98
C THR A 56 2.62 -3.30 -21.41
N HIS A 57 3.40 -4.00 -20.58
CA HIS A 57 3.75 -5.39 -20.80
C HIS A 57 2.64 -6.38 -20.35
N GLY A 58 1.54 -5.90 -19.77
CA GLY A 58 0.42 -6.72 -19.35
C GLY A 58 0.74 -7.55 -18.10
N GLY A 59 0.29 -8.79 -18.03
CA GLY A 59 0.56 -9.64 -16.87
C GLY A 59 0.20 -11.10 -17.08
N ASP A 60 0.84 -11.97 -16.30
CA ASP A 60 0.66 -13.42 -16.39
C ASP A 60 0.63 -14.08 -14.99
N CYS A 61 0.13 -15.32 -14.95
CA CYS A 61 0.04 -16.13 -13.74
C CYS A 61 1.02 -17.32 -13.73
N SER A 62 2.09 -17.30 -14.55
CA SER A 62 2.96 -18.46 -14.76
C SER A 62 3.70 -18.89 -13.48
N THR A 63 3.92 -17.96 -12.57
CA THR A 63 4.59 -18.18 -11.27
C THR A 63 3.62 -18.24 -10.09
N GLY A 64 2.30 -18.27 -10.35
CA GLY A 64 1.25 -18.37 -9.32
C GLY A 64 0.28 -17.18 -9.37
N PRO A 65 0.53 -16.10 -8.60
CA PRO A 65 -0.32 -14.91 -8.65
C PRO A 65 -0.22 -14.17 -9.98
N CYS A 66 -1.28 -13.43 -10.33
CA CYS A 66 -1.24 -12.52 -11.47
C CYS A 66 -0.25 -11.38 -11.20
N CYS A 67 0.79 -11.26 -12.04
CA CYS A 67 1.80 -10.21 -11.93
C CYS A 67 1.74 -9.30 -13.16
N CYS A 68 1.36 -8.04 -12.93
CA CYS A 68 1.35 -6.97 -13.92
C CYS A 68 2.75 -6.38 -14.08
N ARG A 69 3.25 -6.25 -15.31
CA ARG A 69 4.57 -5.73 -15.63
C ARG A 69 4.46 -4.43 -16.43
N TRP A 70 5.18 -3.39 -16.02
CA TRP A 70 5.12 -2.09 -16.67
C TRP A 70 5.71 -2.18 -18.06
#